data_AF-A0A0G0YP22-F1
#
_entry.id   AF-A0A0G0YP22-F1
#
_cell.length_a   1.000
_cell.length_b   1.000
_cell.length_c   1.000
_cell.angle_alpha   90.00
_cell.angle_beta   90.00
_cell.angle_gamma   90.00
#
_symmetry.space_group_name_H-M   'P 1'
#
loop_
_entity.id
_entity.type
_entity.pdbx_description
1 polymer ?
#
loop_
_entity_poly.entity_id
_entity_poly.type
_entity_poly.pdbx_seq_one_letter_code
_entity_poly.pdbx_strand_id
1 'polypeptide(L)'
;MMTQSLDGAIAGDHTKKEEAEGKEIWEKLQAKTLTCADLSEEDYEVLGEYFMGQMLGESHSAMNQMMIQMMGEEGEEKMHAVLGKRSSGCETGAALLPKEISGFMPMMQMLSPLLGGGFDAGSSPSGNFPFMQGMMGKGWGWSLLNYLSPMGFLTPLMNWGMPFGIWWGIVFMLLWWVLVIVGFIVLVRWVAKKNRTQEHHVEKSALDILQERYAKGEINKQEFEEKRKDLS
;
A
#
# COMPACT_ATOMS: atom_id res chain seq x y z
N MET A 1 49.85 1.25 -8.63
CA MET A 1 48.80 0.24 -8.32
C MET A 1 48.50 0.14 -6.82
N MET A 2 49.44 0.34 -5.88
CA MET A 2 49.10 0.39 -4.43
C MET A 2 48.37 1.68 -4.00
N THR A 3 48.58 2.81 -4.67
CA THR A 3 47.91 4.08 -4.32
C THR A 3 46.41 4.03 -4.60
N GLN A 4 45.99 3.55 -5.78
CA GLN A 4 44.56 3.39 -6.11
C GLN A 4 43.77 2.48 -5.14
N SER A 5 44.39 1.46 -4.54
CA SER A 5 43.69 0.61 -3.57
C SER A 5 43.57 1.23 -2.19
N LEU A 6 44.52 2.09 -1.79
CA LEU A 6 44.44 2.86 -0.55
C LEU A 6 43.43 4.00 -0.70
N ASP A 7 43.44 4.71 -1.83
CA ASP A 7 42.52 5.82 -2.10
C ASP A 7 41.06 5.34 -2.18
N GLY A 8 40.81 4.17 -2.79
CA GLY A 8 39.48 3.55 -2.82
C GLY A 8 39.01 3.01 -1.45
N ALA A 9 39.93 2.55 -0.60
CA ALA A 9 39.61 2.11 0.75
C ALA A 9 39.30 3.29 1.70
N ILE A 10 40.03 4.40 1.55
CA ILE A 10 39.80 5.64 2.31
C ILE A 10 38.47 6.29 1.89
N ALA A 11 38.18 6.35 0.60
CA ALA A 11 36.90 6.84 0.08
C ALA A 11 35.73 5.98 0.58
N GLY A 12 35.87 4.65 0.55
CA GLY A 12 34.82 3.74 1.04
C GLY A 12 34.60 3.77 2.57
N ASP A 13 35.61 4.17 3.35
CA ASP A 13 35.46 4.35 4.80
C ASP A 13 34.77 5.69 5.14
N HIS A 14 35.08 6.74 4.37
CA HIS A 14 34.43 8.04 4.47
C HIS A 14 32.92 7.95 4.16
N THR A 15 32.57 7.38 3.00
CA THR A 15 31.18 7.21 2.57
C THR A 15 30.35 6.43 3.60
N LYS A 16 30.92 5.39 4.23
CA LYS A 16 30.22 4.62 5.27
C LYS A 16 29.95 5.43 6.53
N LYS A 17 30.86 6.33 6.89
CA LYS A 17 30.68 7.23 8.03
C LYS A 17 29.55 8.21 7.75
N GLU A 18 29.53 8.79 6.55
CA GLU A 18 28.48 9.73 6.12
C GLU A 18 27.11 9.05 6.03
N GLU A 19 27.04 7.85 5.47
CA GLU A 19 25.80 7.04 5.47
C GLU A 19 25.26 6.81 6.89
N ALA A 20 26.14 6.58 7.87
CA ALA A 20 25.75 6.36 9.26
C ALA A 20 25.24 7.65 9.93
N GLU A 21 25.90 8.78 9.68
CA GLU A 21 25.47 10.09 10.15
C GLU A 21 24.10 10.48 9.55
N GLY A 22 23.91 10.23 8.25
CA GLY A 22 22.67 10.51 7.55
C GLY A 22 21.52 9.65 8.06
N LYS A 23 21.81 8.39 8.41
CA LYS A 23 20.85 7.51 9.07
C LYS A 23 20.39 8.07 10.42
N GLU A 24 21.29 8.61 11.23
CA GLU A 24 20.94 9.20 12.52
C GLU A 24 20.02 10.41 12.35
N ILE A 25 20.32 11.28 11.39
CA ILE A 25 19.48 12.44 11.04
C ILE A 25 18.10 11.95 10.57
N TRP A 26 18.06 10.93 9.71
CA TRP A 26 16.81 10.36 9.23
C TRP A 26 15.94 9.79 10.35
N GLU A 27 16.54 9.05 11.29
CA GLU A 27 15.83 8.53 12.47
C GLU A 27 15.27 9.65 13.34
N LYS A 28 16.02 10.75 13.54
CA LYS A 28 15.55 11.93 14.26
C LYS A 28 14.39 12.64 13.56
N LEU A 29 14.40 12.69 12.23
CA LEU A 29 13.28 13.23 11.43
C LEU A 29 12.03 12.34 11.54
N GLN A 30 12.20 11.02 11.47
CA GLN A 30 11.11 10.07 11.65
C GLN A 30 10.52 10.12 13.06
N ALA A 31 11.38 10.29 14.07
CA ALA A 31 10.99 10.50 15.46
C ALA A 31 10.36 11.88 15.74
N LYS A 32 10.35 12.78 14.74
CA LYS A 32 9.89 14.18 14.85
C LYS A 32 10.66 15.00 15.90
N THR A 33 11.88 14.58 16.22
CA THR A 33 12.79 15.31 17.11
C THR A 33 13.51 16.44 16.37
N LEU A 34 13.76 16.23 15.07
CA LEU A 34 14.23 17.26 14.14
C LEU A 34 13.12 17.57 13.13
N THR A 35 13.09 18.80 12.65
CA THR A 35 12.23 19.21 11.54
C THR A 35 13.07 19.67 10.35
N CYS A 36 12.45 19.75 9.18
CA CYS A 36 13.11 20.21 7.95
C CYS A 36 13.69 21.63 8.06
N ALA A 37 13.17 22.46 8.98
CA ALA A 37 13.68 23.81 9.23
C ALA A 37 14.98 23.82 10.04
N ASP A 38 15.28 22.73 10.74
CA ASP A 38 16.47 22.59 11.58
C ASP A 38 17.67 22.00 10.83
N LEU A 39 17.46 21.54 9.59
CA LEU A 39 18.47 20.91 8.75
C LEU A 39 19.20 21.95 7.89
N SER A 40 20.52 21.89 7.91
CA SER A 40 21.41 22.63 7.02
C SER A 40 21.59 21.92 5.67
N GLU A 41 22.25 22.59 4.71
CA GLU A 41 22.58 21.99 3.41
C GLU A 41 23.52 20.78 3.54
N GLU A 42 24.47 20.84 4.47
CA GLU A 42 25.37 19.74 4.85
C GLU A 42 24.58 18.55 5.43
N ASP A 43 23.58 18.80 6.29
CA ASP A 43 22.73 17.71 6.81
C ASP A 43 21.95 17.00 5.69
N TYR A 44 21.56 17.75 4.65
CA TYR A 44 20.91 17.17 3.48
C TYR A 44 21.85 16.38 2.59
N GLU A 45 23.11 16.79 2.48
CA GLU A 45 24.15 16.05 1.76
C GLU A 45 24.36 14.68 2.39
N VAL A 46 24.60 14.64 3.70
CA VAL A 46 24.80 13.40 4.46
C VAL A 46 23.53 12.53 4.47
N LEU A 47 22.33 13.13 4.49
CA LEU A 47 21.08 12.40 4.23
C LEU A 47 21.03 11.81 2.82
N GLY A 48 21.52 12.53 1.82
CA GLY A 48 21.66 12.08 0.44
C GLY A 48 22.55 10.86 0.33
N GLU A 49 23.72 10.89 0.95
CA GLU A 49 24.66 9.77 1.08
C GLU A 49 23.95 8.54 1.66
N TYR A 50 23.23 8.70 2.77
CA TYR A 50 22.46 7.60 3.39
C TYR A 50 21.44 6.99 2.42
N PHE A 51 20.63 7.81 1.74
CA PHE A 51 19.64 7.31 0.78
C PHE A 51 20.27 6.69 -0.45
N MET A 52 21.38 7.25 -0.93
CA MET A 52 22.12 6.68 -2.06
C MET A 52 22.74 5.33 -1.69
N GLY A 53 23.31 5.20 -0.49
CA GLY A 53 23.76 3.93 0.07
C GLY A 53 22.64 2.90 0.19
N GLN A 54 21.42 3.29 0.58
CA GLN A 54 20.27 2.38 0.59
C GLN A 54 19.86 1.90 -0.82
N MET A 55 20.08 2.73 -1.85
CA MET A 55 19.72 2.41 -3.24
C MET A 55 20.80 1.59 -3.97
N LEU A 56 22.08 1.97 -3.80
CA LEU A 56 23.20 1.46 -4.58
C LEU A 56 24.08 0.47 -3.78
N GLY A 57 23.93 0.40 -2.46
CA GLY A 57 24.72 -0.45 -1.58
C GLY A 57 26.22 -0.20 -1.74
N GLU A 58 27.01 -1.28 -1.86
CA GLU A 58 28.47 -1.20 -2.01
C GLU A 58 28.94 -0.44 -3.27
N SER A 59 28.05 -0.17 -4.23
CA SER A 59 28.38 0.60 -5.44
C SER A 59 28.35 2.12 -5.22
N HIS A 60 27.91 2.58 -4.05
CA HIS A 60 27.79 4.00 -3.74
C HIS A 60 29.12 4.75 -3.88
N SER A 61 30.19 4.27 -3.23
CA SER A 61 31.51 4.92 -3.31
C SER A 61 32.08 4.96 -4.74
N ALA A 62 31.80 3.93 -5.55
CA ALA A 62 32.20 3.92 -6.96
C ALA A 62 31.39 4.92 -7.80
N MET A 63 30.12 5.13 -7.46
CA MET A 63 29.26 6.14 -8.09
C MET A 63 29.70 7.56 -7.72
N ASN A 64 30.08 7.81 -6.46
CA ASN A 64 30.60 9.11 -6.03
C ASN A 64 31.84 9.49 -6.84
N GLN A 65 32.78 8.55 -7.00
CA GLN A 65 33.95 8.76 -7.86
C GLN A 65 33.58 9.08 -9.32
N MET A 66 32.58 8.38 -9.86
CA MET A 66 32.08 8.63 -11.22
C MET A 66 31.41 10.01 -11.33
N MET A 67 30.67 10.45 -10.31
CA MET A 67 30.02 11.76 -10.26
C MET A 67 31.04 12.89 -10.13
N ILE A 68 32.02 12.73 -9.23
CA ILE A 68 33.15 13.66 -9.09
C ILE A 68 33.92 13.78 -10.40
N GLN A 69 34.15 12.67 -11.11
CA GLN A 69 34.87 12.71 -12.39
C GLN A 69 34.12 13.47 -13.48
N MET A 70 32.79 13.43 -13.49
CA MET A 70 31.97 14.10 -14.52
C MET A 70 31.56 15.53 -14.15
N MET A 71 31.27 15.79 -12.88
CA MET A 71 30.63 17.03 -12.40
C MET A 71 31.46 17.78 -11.36
N GLY A 72 32.60 17.23 -10.94
CA GLY A 72 33.43 17.76 -9.87
C GLY A 72 32.90 17.42 -8.47
N GLU A 73 33.71 17.68 -7.45
CA GLU A 73 33.37 17.47 -6.03
C GLU A 73 32.11 18.26 -5.65
N GLU A 74 32.07 19.56 -5.93
CA GLU A 74 30.88 20.38 -5.66
C GLU A 74 29.60 19.90 -6.37
N GLY A 75 29.74 19.25 -7.53
CA GLY A 75 28.61 18.73 -8.30
C GLY A 75 28.02 17.47 -7.67
N GLU A 76 28.86 16.67 -7.02
CA GLU A 76 28.47 15.46 -6.31
C GLU A 76 27.78 15.80 -4.99
N GLU A 77 28.37 16.68 -4.17
CA GLU A 77 27.80 17.15 -2.89
C GLU A 77 26.41 17.78 -3.09
N LYS A 78 26.26 18.65 -4.10
CA LYS A 78 24.96 19.27 -4.45
C LYS A 78 23.93 18.23 -4.88
N MET A 79 24.36 17.18 -5.59
CA MET A 79 23.46 16.12 -6.03
C MET A 79 22.99 15.29 -4.82
N HIS A 80 23.86 15.02 -3.86
CA HIS A 80 23.50 14.38 -2.61
C HIS A 80 22.58 15.25 -1.75
N ALA A 81 22.86 16.54 -1.61
CA ALA A 81 21.98 17.45 -0.90
C ALA A 81 20.57 17.50 -1.53
N VAL A 82 20.47 17.59 -2.86
CA VAL A 82 19.18 17.56 -3.56
C VAL A 82 18.47 16.22 -3.40
N LEU A 83 19.21 15.11 -3.50
CA LEU A 83 18.65 13.77 -3.28
C LEU A 83 18.14 13.62 -1.85
N GLY A 84 18.88 14.11 -0.85
CA GLY A 84 18.51 14.10 0.55
C GLY A 84 17.27 14.93 0.84
N LYS A 85 17.18 16.15 0.30
CA LYS A 85 15.97 17.01 0.42
C LYS A 85 14.72 16.36 -0.18
N ARG A 86 14.88 15.73 -1.35
CA ARG A 86 13.79 15.03 -2.03
C ARG A 86 13.37 13.76 -1.29
N SER A 87 14.33 12.96 -0.83
CA SER A 87 14.08 11.66 -0.20
C SER A 87 13.59 11.80 1.23
N SER A 88 14.01 12.85 1.94
CA SER A 88 13.52 13.17 3.29
C SER A 88 12.10 13.75 3.31
N GLY A 89 11.59 14.19 2.16
CA GLY A 89 10.28 14.85 2.05
C GLY A 89 10.28 16.30 2.52
N CYS A 90 11.44 16.88 2.79
CA CYS A 90 11.59 18.26 3.25
C CYS A 90 11.42 19.29 2.12
N GLU A 91 11.61 18.89 0.86
CA GLU A 91 11.24 19.70 -0.29
C GLU A 91 10.25 18.96 -1.21
N THR A 92 8.97 19.32 -1.08
CA THR A 92 7.95 18.99 -2.08
C THR A 92 7.84 20.14 -3.09
N GLY A 93 8.88 20.33 -3.89
CA GLY A 93 8.92 21.44 -4.84
C GLY A 93 9.73 21.11 -6.07
N ALA A 94 9.12 21.26 -7.24
CA ALA A 94 9.77 21.26 -8.55
C ALA A 94 10.75 22.44 -8.75
N ALA A 95 11.29 23.01 -7.67
CA ALA A 95 11.99 24.29 -7.63
C ALA A 95 13.52 24.18 -7.57
N LEU A 96 14.08 22.97 -7.44
CA LEU A 96 15.53 22.76 -7.32
C LEU A 96 16.15 21.85 -8.36
N LEU A 97 15.42 21.44 -9.40
CA LEU A 97 16.09 20.90 -10.57
C LEU A 97 16.74 22.08 -11.31
N PRO A 98 18.08 22.18 -11.37
CA PRO A 98 18.72 23.06 -12.32
C PRO A 98 18.12 22.72 -13.68
N LYS A 99 17.80 23.73 -14.49
CA LYS A 99 17.31 23.53 -15.86
C LYS A 99 18.26 22.68 -16.74
N GLU A 100 19.46 22.41 -16.26
CA GLU A 100 20.48 21.52 -16.85
C GLU A 100 20.23 20.01 -16.62
N ILE A 101 19.39 19.59 -15.66
CA ILE A 101 19.05 18.17 -15.42
C ILE A 101 17.96 17.65 -16.41
N SER A 102 17.50 18.49 -17.34
CA SER A 102 16.60 18.06 -18.42
C SER A 102 17.20 16.99 -19.35
N GLY A 103 18.52 16.78 -19.30
CA GLY A 103 19.21 15.72 -20.05
C GLY A 103 19.22 14.35 -19.37
N PHE A 104 19.06 14.27 -18.04
CA PHE A 104 19.16 13.00 -17.29
C PHE A 104 17.83 12.22 -17.25
N MET A 105 16.71 12.95 -17.25
CA MET A 105 15.36 12.40 -17.27
C MET A 105 15.07 11.52 -18.52
N PRO A 106 15.46 11.89 -19.77
CA PRO A 106 15.29 11.02 -20.93
C PRO A 106 16.27 9.84 -20.96
N MET A 107 17.44 9.93 -20.33
CA MET A 107 18.43 8.85 -20.31
C MET A 107 18.01 7.70 -19.38
N MET A 108 17.41 8.04 -18.23
CA MET A 108 16.85 7.04 -17.30
C MET A 108 15.56 6.40 -17.85
N GLN A 109 14.77 7.14 -18.65
CA GLN A 109 13.65 6.57 -19.42
C GLN A 109 14.10 5.58 -20.51
N MET A 110 15.25 5.82 -21.15
CA MET A 110 15.82 4.90 -22.14
C MET A 110 16.43 3.63 -21.51
N LEU A 111 16.91 3.70 -20.26
CA LEU A 111 17.44 2.54 -19.53
C LEU A 111 16.36 1.72 -18.81
N SER A 112 15.15 2.27 -18.63
CA SER A 112 14.01 1.61 -17.97
C SER A 112 13.60 0.26 -18.59
N PRO A 113 13.61 0.06 -19.94
CA PRO A 113 13.33 -1.25 -20.53
C PRO A 113 14.43 -2.27 -20.26
N LEU A 114 15.66 -1.82 -20.01
CA LEU A 114 16.85 -2.68 -19.89
C LEU A 114 17.10 -3.13 -18.45
N LEU A 115 16.63 -2.36 -17.47
CA LEU A 115 16.68 -2.68 -16.04
C LEU A 115 15.38 -3.34 -15.51
N GLY A 116 14.46 -3.72 -16.39
CA GLY A 116 13.34 -4.60 -16.04
C GLY A 116 12.29 -3.99 -15.12
N GLY A 117 12.05 -2.68 -15.18
CA GLY A 117 11.05 -2.02 -14.35
C GLY A 117 10.44 -0.81 -15.04
N GLY A 118 9.16 -0.91 -15.40
CA GLY A 118 8.37 0.18 -15.94
C GLY A 118 8.28 1.34 -14.94
N PHE A 119 9.03 2.39 -15.20
CA PHE A 119 8.81 3.71 -14.60
C PHE A 119 7.95 4.52 -15.59
N ASP A 120 6.64 4.34 -15.52
CA ASP A 120 5.69 5.23 -16.19
C ASP A 120 5.67 6.58 -15.46
N ALA A 121 6.67 7.41 -15.76
CA ALA A 121 6.66 8.83 -15.43
C ALA A 121 5.71 9.56 -16.38
N GLY A 122 4.41 9.29 -16.26
CA GLY A 122 3.43 9.85 -17.19
C GLY A 122 1.99 9.52 -16.83
N SER A 123 1.48 10.14 -15.76
CA SER A 123 0.08 10.61 -15.57
C SER A 123 -0.44 10.41 -14.14
N SER A 124 -0.44 11.48 -13.33
CA SER A 124 -1.57 11.91 -12.48
C SER A 124 -1.17 13.05 -11.52
N PRO A 125 -1.91 14.18 -11.49
CA PRO A 125 -1.67 15.30 -10.58
C PRO A 125 -2.47 15.18 -9.28
N SER A 126 -2.51 14.00 -8.66
CA SER A 126 -3.27 13.76 -7.43
C SER A 126 -2.46 12.95 -6.43
N GLY A 127 -1.66 13.67 -5.63
CA GLY A 127 -1.57 13.50 -4.17
C GLY A 127 -1.50 12.11 -3.54
N ASN A 128 -0.87 11.12 -4.15
CA ASN A 128 -0.47 9.89 -3.47
C ASN A 128 0.86 9.38 -4.04
N PHE A 129 1.93 9.55 -3.28
CA PHE A 129 3.25 9.01 -3.60
C PHE A 129 3.25 7.48 -3.36
N PRO A 130 3.47 6.63 -4.38
CA PRO A 130 3.68 5.20 -4.16
C PRO A 130 5.12 4.89 -3.71
N PHE A 131 5.92 5.90 -3.33
CA PHE A 131 7.31 5.75 -2.91
C PHE A 131 7.45 5.14 -1.50
N MET A 132 6.43 5.29 -0.64
CA MET A 132 6.41 4.71 0.71
C MET A 132 5.82 3.29 0.77
N GLN A 133 5.52 2.68 -0.38
CA GLN A 133 5.03 1.29 -0.45
C GLN A 133 6.18 0.27 -0.65
N GLY A 134 7.35 0.72 -1.11
CA GLY A 134 8.50 -0.15 -1.35
C GLY A 134 9.39 -0.41 -0.13
N MET A 135 9.42 0.50 0.84
CA MET A 135 10.47 0.52 1.88
C MET A 135 10.03 0.01 3.26
N MET A 136 8.73 -0.26 3.48
CA MET A 136 8.20 -0.80 4.75
C MET A 136 7.34 -2.08 4.58
N GLY A 137 7.71 -2.97 3.65
CA GLY A 137 6.87 -4.13 3.29
C GLY A 137 7.47 -5.53 3.51
N LYS A 138 8.68 -5.68 4.06
CA LYS A 138 9.31 -6.99 4.36
C LYS A 138 9.17 -7.40 5.83
N GLY A 139 8.12 -6.93 6.49
CA GLY A 139 7.78 -7.32 7.86
C GLY A 139 6.59 -8.27 7.85
N TRP A 140 6.70 -9.34 8.64
CA TRP A 140 5.72 -10.41 8.83
C TRP A 140 4.26 -9.96 9.14
N GLY A 141 4.01 -8.66 9.33
CA GLY A 141 2.69 -8.05 9.51
C GLY A 141 1.98 -7.56 8.24
N TRP A 142 2.68 -7.33 7.12
CA TRP A 142 2.04 -6.92 5.85
C TRP A 142 1.38 -8.07 5.07
N SER A 143 1.76 -9.31 5.37
CA SER A 143 1.25 -10.50 4.69
C SER A 143 -0.21 -10.82 5.03
N LEU A 144 -0.67 -10.54 6.25
CA LEU A 144 -2.04 -10.84 6.66
C LEU A 144 -3.08 -9.90 6.02
N LEU A 145 -2.74 -8.62 5.84
CA LEU A 145 -3.64 -7.64 5.21
C LEU A 145 -3.69 -7.77 3.69
N ASN A 146 -2.62 -8.25 3.05
CA ASN A 146 -2.60 -8.45 1.60
C ASN A 146 -3.39 -9.69 1.13
N TYR A 147 -3.56 -10.70 1.99
CA TYR A 147 -4.40 -11.87 1.71
C TYR A 147 -5.91 -11.57 1.64
N LEU A 148 -6.33 -10.41 2.15
CA LEU A 148 -7.72 -9.94 2.06
C LEU A 148 -7.98 -8.98 0.89
N SER A 149 -6.96 -8.57 0.14
CA SER A 149 -7.10 -7.67 -1.01
C SER A 149 -7.07 -8.46 -2.33
N PRO A 150 -7.98 -8.19 -3.30
CA PRO A 150 -8.01 -8.89 -4.59
C PRO A 150 -6.69 -8.84 -5.40
N MET A 151 -5.81 -7.89 -5.09
CA MET A 151 -4.50 -7.70 -5.73
C MET A 151 -3.33 -8.39 -5.00
N GLY A 152 -3.51 -8.83 -3.75
CA GLY A 152 -2.40 -9.36 -2.94
C GLY A 152 -2.03 -10.81 -3.26
N PHE A 153 -3.00 -11.61 -3.72
CA PHE A 153 -2.78 -13.00 -4.14
C PHE A 153 -1.96 -13.14 -5.43
N LEU A 154 -1.74 -12.05 -6.17
CA LEU A 154 -0.97 -12.04 -7.41
C LEU A 154 0.54 -11.88 -7.19
N THR A 155 0.95 -11.49 -5.98
CA THR A 155 2.36 -11.18 -5.69
C THR A 155 3.32 -12.39 -5.68
N PRO A 156 2.93 -13.63 -5.33
CA PRO A 156 3.87 -14.76 -5.41
C PRO A 156 4.07 -15.32 -6.83
N LEU A 157 3.20 -14.98 -7.79
CA LEU A 157 3.15 -15.60 -9.12
C LEU A 157 4.06 -14.93 -10.16
N MET A 158 4.64 -13.76 -9.85
CA MET A 158 5.55 -13.05 -10.76
C MET A 158 7.00 -13.58 -10.77
N ASN A 159 7.33 -14.59 -9.94
CA ASN A 159 8.68 -15.14 -9.85
C ASN A 159 8.86 -16.56 -10.47
N TRP A 160 7.82 -17.13 -11.07
CA TRP A 160 7.90 -18.42 -11.78
C TRP A 160 7.48 -18.26 -13.23
N GLY A 161 8.46 -17.95 -14.07
CA GLY A 161 8.30 -17.86 -15.50
C GLY A 161 7.81 -19.18 -16.09
N MET A 162 6.53 -19.23 -16.47
CA MET A 162 5.99 -20.08 -17.53
C MET A 162 4.58 -19.60 -17.90
N PRO A 163 4.22 -19.53 -19.20
CA PRO A 163 2.87 -19.15 -19.65
C PRO A 163 1.75 -20.10 -19.17
N PHE A 164 2.10 -21.27 -18.62
CA PHE A 164 1.16 -22.22 -18.01
C PHE A 164 0.62 -21.78 -16.62
N GLY A 165 1.35 -20.95 -15.87
CA GLY A 165 0.93 -20.52 -14.53
C GLY A 165 -0.20 -19.48 -14.55
N ILE A 166 -0.25 -18.65 -15.58
CA ILE A 166 -1.24 -17.57 -15.72
C ILE A 166 -2.64 -18.16 -15.99
N TRP A 167 -2.73 -19.18 -16.85
CA TRP A 167 -4.00 -19.84 -17.16
C TRP A 167 -4.59 -20.56 -15.94
N TRP A 168 -3.76 -21.27 -15.18
CA TRP A 168 -4.19 -21.90 -13.93
C TRP A 168 -4.58 -20.88 -12.87
N GLY A 169 -3.87 -19.75 -12.79
CA GLY A 169 -4.20 -18.64 -11.89
C GLY A 169 -5.58 -18.03 -12.17
N ILE A 170 -5.92 -17.79 -13.45
CA ILE A 170 -7.23 -17.25 -13.84
C ILE A 170 -8.35 -18.24 -13.52
N VAL A 171 -8.15 -19.54 -13.79
CA VAL A 171 -9.15 -20.56 -13.49
C VAL A 171 -9.39 -20.68 -11.98
N PHE A 172 -8.33 -20.69 -11.17
CA PHE A 172 -8.45 -20.78 -9.72
C PHE A 172 -9.11 -19.52 -9.11
N MET A 173 -8.81 -18.34 -9.67
CA MET A 173 -9.46 -17.09 -9.32
C MET A 173 -10.96 -17.17 -9.56
N LEU A 174 -11.38 -17.57 -10.77
CA LEU A 174 -12.81 -17.69 -11.10
C LEU A 174 -13.52 -18.73 -10.23
N LEU A 175 -12.87 -19.87 -9.96
CA LEU A 175 -13.42 -20.90 -9.07
C LEU A 175 -13.62 -20.36 -7.65
N TRP A 176 -12.65 -19.61 -7.12
CA TRP A 176 -12.74 -18.97 -5.81
C TRP A 176 -13.92 -17.98 -5.74
N TRP A 177 -14.07 -17.11 -6.74
CA TRP A 177 -15.20 -16.18 -6.81
C TRP A 177 -16.55 -16.91 -6.88
N VAL A 178 -16.65 -18.00 -7.65
CA VAL A 178 -17.87 -18.83 -7.69
C VAL A 178 -18.17 -19.42 -6.32
N LEU A 179 -17.17 -19.94 -5.60
CA LEU A 179 -17.35 -20.50 -4.25
C LEU A 179 -17.83 -19.42 -3.27
N VAL A 180 -17.24 -18.23 -3.32
CA VAL A 180 -17.67 -17.07 -2.51
C VAL A 180 -19.12 -16.69 -2.79
N ILE A 181 -19.52 -16.61 -4.07
CA ILE A 181 -20.90 -16.30 -4.46
C ILE A 181 -21.87 -17.38 -3.98
N VAL A 182 -21.54 -18.66 -4.16
CA VAL A 182 -22.38 -19.77 -3.70
C VAL A 182 -22.50 -19.76 -2.18
N GLY A 183 -21.39 -19.57 -1.46
CA GLY A 183 -21.38 -19.44 0.00
C GLY A 183 -22.25 -18.29 0.48
N PHE A 184 -22.18 -17.12 -0.19
CA PHE A 184 -23.02 -15.97 0.10
C PHE A 184 -24.51 -16.26 -0.12
N ILE A 185 -24.88 -16.90 -1.24
CA ILE A 185 -26.28 -17.26 -1.53
C ILE A 185 -26.83 -18.25 -0.49
N VAL A 186 -26.03 -19.25 -0.10
CA VAL A 186 -26.40 -20.22 0.95
C VAL A 186 -26.57 -19.54 2.29
N LEU A 187 -25.67 -18.63 2.66
CA LEU A 187 -25.74 -17.84 3.89
C LEU A 187 -27.03 -16.99 3.92
N VAL A 188 -27.31 -16.25 2.85
CA VAL A 188 -28.52 -15.42 2.74
C VAL A 188 -29.77 -16.28 2.80
N ARG A 189 -29.82 -17.43 2.11
CA ARG A 189 -30.95 -18.37 2.19
C ARG A 189 -31.12 -18.94 3.59
N TRP A 190 -30.03 -19.27 4.27
CA TRP A 190 -30.08 -19.83 5.63
C TRP A 190 -30.59 -18.80 6.63
N VAL A 191 -30.10 -17.56 6.58
CA VAL A 191 -30.57 -16.45 7.43
C VAL A 191 -32.04 -16.12 7.12
N ALA A 192 -32.42 -16.03 5.84
CA ALA A 192 -33.80 -15.76 5.43
C ALA A 192 -34.76 -16.89 5.86
N LYS A 193 -34.30 -18.15 5.85
CA LYS A 193 -35.11 -19.30 6.29
C LYS A 193 -35.23 -19.34 7.82
N LYS A 194 -34.20 -18.89 8.55
CA LYS A 194 -34.23 -18.77 10.02
C LYS A 194 -35.22 -17.68 10.48
N ASN A 195 -35.32 -16.57 9.74
CA ASN A 195 -36.31 -15.52 10.01
C ASN A 195 -37.74 -15.94 9.66
N ARG A 196 -37.93 -16.86 8.70
CA ARG A 196 -39.28 -17.38 8.38
C ARG A 196 -39.83 -18.39 9.39
N THR A 197 -39.01 -18.95 10.27
CA THR A 197 -39.49 -19.85 11.33
C THR A 197 -40.00 -19.10 12.56
N GLN A 198 -39.83 -17.76 12.62
CA GLN A 198 -40.31 -16.95 13.74
C GLN A 198 -41.48 -16.01 13.39
N GLU A 199 -41.99 -16.05 12.16
CA GLU A 199 -43.02 -15.12 11.68
C GLU A 199 -44.30 -15.83 11.18
N HIS A 200 -44.62 -17.02 11.70
CA HIS A 200 -45.85 -17.71 11.31
C HIS A 200 -46.54 -18.52 12.41
N HIS A 201 -46.31 -18.20 13.69
CA HIS A 201 -46.94 -18.95 14.79
C HIS A 201 -47.41 -18.13 16.01
N VAL A 202 -47.66 -16.82 15.86
CA VAL A 202 -48.15 -16.01 17.01
C VAL A 202 -49.48 -15.26 16.79
N GLU A 203 -49.96 -14.98 15.57
CA GLU A 203 -51.19 -14.18 15.42
C GLU A 203 -52.11 -14.58 14.26
N LYS A 204 -52.50 -15.85 14.17
CA LYS A 204 -53.93 -16.11 13.93
C LYS A 204 -54.59 -16.17 15.31
N SER A 205 -54.49 -15.03 15.99
CA SER A 205 -54.84 -14.84 17.39
C SER A 205 -56.31 -15.18 17.56
N ALA A 206 -56.69 -15.74 18.70
CA ALA A 206 -58.03 -16.28 18.97
C ALA A 206 -59.19 -15.32 18.59
N LEU A 207 -58.92 -14.01 18.51
CA LEU A 207 -59.82 -12.97 17.99
C LEU A 207 -60.25 -13.18 16.53
N ASP A 208 -59.35 -13.63 15.65
CA ASP A 208 -59.63 -13.81 14.22
C ASP A 208 -60.58 -15.00 13.99
N ILE A 209 -60.39 -16.08 14.76
CA ILE A 209 -61.30 -17.24 14.81
C ILE A 209 -62.66 -16.83 15.40
N LEU A 210 -62.66 -15.99 16.45
CA LEU A 210 -63.88 -15.47 17.05
C LEU A 210 -64.68 -14.60 16.07
N GLN A 211 -63.98 -13.77 15.29
CA GLN A 211 -64.57 -12.90 14.27
C GLN A 211 -65.14 -13.70 13.09
N GLU A 212 -64.46 -14.76 12.66
CA GLU A 212 -64.95 -15.65 11.61
C GLU A 212 -66.26 -16.35 12.02
N ARG A 213 -66.38 -16.81 13.27
CA ARG A 213 -67.60 -17.46 13.77
C ARG A 213 -68.76 -16.49 13.96
N TYR A 214 -68.48 -15.25 14.38
CA TYR A 214 -69.48 -14.18 14.40
C TYR A 214 -69.99 -13.85 12.99
N ALA A 215 -69.08 -13.77 11.99
CA ALA A 215 -69.45 -13.52 10.60
C ALA A 215 -70.27 -14.67 9.98
N LYS A 216 -70.01 -15.92 10.40
CA LYS A 216 -70.81 -17.10 10.04
C LYS A 216 -72.17 -17.18 10.75
N GLY A 217 -72.42 -16.30 11.74
CA GLY A 217 -73.66 -16.30 12.53
C GLY A 217 -73.74 -17.43 13.56
N GLU A 218 -72.62 -18.12 13.83
CA GLU A 218 -72.56 -19.22 14.80
C GLU A 218 -72.57 -18.72 16.26
N ILE A 219 -72.26 -17.44 16.47
CA ILE A 219 -72.13 -16.79 17.78
C ILE A 219 -72.91 -15.47 17.74
N ASN A 220 -73.65 -15.16 18.81
CA ASN A 220 -74.38 -13.89 18.92
C ASN A 220 -73.44 -12.73 19.34
N LYS A 221 -73.81 -11.49 19.04
CA LYS A 221 -73.04 -10.29 19.36
C LYS A 221 -72.66 -10.19 20.84
N GLN A 222 -73.55 -10.60 21.75
CA GLN A 222 -73.27 -10.60 23.19
C GLN A 222 -72.12 -11.55 23.56
N GLU A 223 -72.14 -12.78 23.04
CA GLU A 223 -71.08 -13.78 23.28
C GLU A 223 -69.74 -13.40 22.61
N PHE A 224 -69.79 -12.73 21.46
CA PHE A 224 -68.61 -12.19 20.80
C PHE A 224 -67.94 -11.09 21.64
N GLU A 225 -68.73 -10.16 22.19
CA GLU A 225 -68.21 -9.05 23.00
C GLU A 225 -67.62 -9.50 24.34
N GLU A 226 -68.21 -10.51 24.98
CA GLU A 226 -67.66 -11.12 26.20
C GLU A 226 -66.32 -11.79 25.92
N LYS A 227 -66.26 -12.70 24.94
CA LYS A 227 -65.03 -13.45 24.62
C LYS A 227 -63.93 -12.56 24.04
N ARG A 228 -64.29 -11.50 23.32
CA ARG A 228 -63.32 -10.51 22.84
C ARG A 228 -62.68 -9.74 24.00
N LYS A 229 -63.43 -9.43 25.07
CA LYS A 229 -62.88 -8.76 26.26
C LYS A 229 -61.95 -9.67 27.04
N ASP A 230 -62.27 -10.97 27.12
CA ASP A 230 -61.41 -11.95 27.79
C ASP A 230 -60.11 -12.27 27.01
N LEU A 231 -60.12 -12.06 25.69
CA LEU A 231 -58.98 -12.29 24.79
C LEU A 231 -58.18 -11.02 24.46
N SER A 232 -58.60 -9.86 24.99
CA SER A 232 -57.93 -8.56 24.90
C SER A 232 -56.92 -8.39 26.04
#